data_AF-A0AAU6HZF5-F1
#
_entry.id   AF-A0AAU6HZF5-F1
#
_cell.length_a   1.000
_cell.length_b   1.000
_cell.length_c   1.000
_cell.angle_alpha   90.00
_cell.angle_beta   90.00
_cell.angle_gamma   90.00
#
_symmetry.space_group_name_H-M   'P 1'
#
loop_
_entity.id
_entity.type
_entity.pdbx_description
1 polymer ?
#
loop_
_entity_poly.entity_id
_entity_poly.type
_entity_poly.pdbx_seq_one_letter_code
_entity_poly.pdbx_strand_id
1 'polypeptide(L)'
;MRITGDQRDWLFFTGWLLTGSGYLLALLTVLSIGVFILPIPLIATVALATRRGALRCLPGLISSASLPLFLLTYLNREGPGTHCTASAGGGSCTEGLLDPWILLAVGLLVLAAGVALFLRIRRRPAVTGVPSHSP
;
A
#
# COMPACT_ATOMS: atom_id res chain seq x y z
N MET A 1 16.55 17.87 -12.11
CA MET A 1 15.13 18.02 -11.73
C MET A 1 15.06 18.23 -10.22
N ARG A 2 14.74 19.45 -9.77
CA ARG A 2 14.74 19.80 -8.33
C ARG A 2 13.38 19.42 -7.74
N ILE A 3 13.30 18.21 -7.19
CA ILE A 3 12.11 17.72 -6.50
C ILE A 3 11.87 18.64 -5.30
N THR A 4 10.72 19.32 -5.27
CA THR A 4 10.31 20.14 -4.12
C THR A 4 10.16 19.26 -2.89
N GLY A 5 10.33 19.82 -1.68
CA GLY A 5 10.23 19.04 -0.43
C GLY A 5 8.92 18.25 -0.34
N ASP A 6 7.83 18.82 -0.88
CA ASP A 6 6.53 18.17 -0.91
C ASP A 6 6.48 16.92 -1.79
N GLN A 7 7.00 17.02 -3.02
CA GLN A 7 7.07 15.90 -3.96
C GLN A 7 7.94 14.76 -3.40
N ARG A 8 8.99 15.08 -2.64
CA ARG A 8 9.89 14.06 -2.07
C ARG A 8 9.24 13.24 -0.96
N ASP A 9 8.42 13.86 -0.11
CA ASP A 9 7.70 13.11 0.92
C ASP A 9 6.57 12.26 0.33
N TRP A 10 5.89 12.75 -0.71
CA TRP A 10 4.93 11.92 -1.45
C TRP A 10 5.59 10.69 -2.07
N LEU A 11 6.80 10.84 -2.64
CA LEU A 11 7.58 9.70 -3.14
C LEU A 11 7.93 8.70 -2.02
N PHE A 12 8.28 9.18 -0.83
CA PHE A 12 8.54 8.30 0.32
C PHE A 12 7.26 7.62 0.81
N PHE A 13 6.12 8.33 0.86
CA PHE A 13 4.83 7.75 1.20
C PHE A 13 4.44 6.63 0.22
N THR A 14 4.53 6.89 -1.09
CA THR A 14 4.26 5.87 -2.11
C THR A 14 5.27 4.72 -2.03
N GLY A 15 6.54 5.01 -1.69
CA GLY A 15 7.56 4.00 -1.49
C GLY A 15 7.21 3.05 -0.36
N TRP A 16 6.80 3.57 0.80
CA TRP A 16 6.35 2.75 1.93
C TRP A 16 5.07 1.96 1.63
N LEU A 17 4.11 2.58 0.93
CA LEU A 17 2.89 1.92 0.50
C LEU A 17 3.21 0.71 -0.39
N LEU A 18 3.98 0.90 -1.46
CA LEU A 18 4.37 -0.16 -2.38
C LEU A 18 5.18 -1.25 -1.69
N THR A 19 6.08 -0.87 -0.79
CA THR A 19 6.91 -1.80 -0.02
C THR A 19 6.05 -2.71 0.87
N GLY A 20 5.12 -2.14 1.62
CA GLY A 20 4.20 -2.92 2.45
C GLY A 20 3.26 -3.80 1.63
N SER A 21 2.75 -3.31 0.48
CA SER A 21 1.95 -4.13 -0.44
C SER A 21 2.74 -5.31 -1.00
N GLY A 22 4.01 -5.10 -1.32
CA GLY A 22 4.92 -6.16 -1.74
C GLY A 22 5.10 -7.24 -0.67
N TYR A 23 5.24 -6.86 0.60
CA TYR A 23 5.27 -7.83 1.71
C TYR A 23 3.95 -8.59 1.86
N LEU A 24 2.81 -7.91 1.79
CA LEU A 24 1.50 -8.57 1.87
C LEU A 24 1.33 -9.58 0.72
N LEU A 25 1.71 -9.21 -0.49
CA LEU A 25 1.63 -10.10 -1.65
C LEU A 25 2.58 -11.30 -1.51
N ALA A 26 3.81 -11.07 -1.06
CA ALA A 26 4.78 -12.13 -0.78
C ALA A 26 4.27 -13.10 0.29
N LEU A 27 3.60 -12.58 1.34
CA LEU A 27 3.02 -13.39 2.40
C LEU A 27 1.82 -14.21 1.91
N LEU A 28 0.89 -13.58 1.19
CA LEU A 28 -0.30 -14.25 0.63
C LEU A 28 0.06 -15.34 -0.38
N THR A 29 1.19 -15.20 -1.06
CA THR A 29 1.66 -16.15 -2.09
C THR A 29 2.87 -16.97 -1.63
N VAL A 30 3.14 -17.03 -0.33
CA VAL A 30 4.41 -17.57 0.22
C VAL A 30 4.68 -19.02 -0.21
N LEU A 31 3.64 -19.85 -0.32
CA LEU A 31 3.75 -21.26 -0.74
C LEU A 31 3.93 -21.45 -2.25
N SER A 32 3.98 -20.38 -3.03
CA SER A 32 4.11 -20.43 -4.49
C SER A 32 5.22 -19.49 -4.97
N ILE A 33 4.89 -18.26 -5.31
CA ILE A 33 5.85 -17.28 -5.87
C ILE A 33 6.36 -16.28 -4.83
N GLY A 34 5.79 -16.27 -3.63
CA GLY A 34 6.01 -15.23 -2.62
C GLY A 34 7.45 -15.14 -2.13
N VAL A 35 8.15 -16.27 -2.00
CA VAL A 35 9.58 -16.29 -1.62
C VAL A 35 10.45 -15.57 -2.66
N PHE A 36 10.09 -15.63 -3.94
CA PHE A 36 10.81 -14.92 -5.01
C PHE A 36 10.47 -13.43 -5.07
N ILE A 37 9.28 -13.03 -4.60
CA ILE A 37 8.86 -11.64 -4.51
C ILE A 37 9.54 -10.95 -3.31
N LEU A 38 9.72 -11.67 -2.19
CA LEU A 38 10.20 -11.16 -0.90
C LEU A 38 11.49 -10.29 -0.94
N PRO A 39 12.51 -10.57 -1.78
CA PRO A 39 13.71 -9.74 -1.83
C PRO A 39 13.44 -8.29 -2.25
N ILE A 40 12.44 -8.05 -3.09
CA ILE A 40 12.11 -6.72 -3.63
C ILE A 40 11.68 -5.74 -2.51
N PRO A 41 10.64 -6.04 -1.70
CA PRO A 41 10.26 -5.16 -0.59
C PRO A 41 11.33 -5.11 0.50
N LEU A 42 12.19 -6.13 0.64
CA LEU A 42 13.33 -6.10 1.56
C LEU A 42 14.36 -5.04 1.16
N ILE A 43 14.79 -5.04 -0.10
CA ILE A 43 15.70 -4.03 -0.65
C ILE A 43 15.08 -2.64 -0.57
N ALA A 44 13.80 -2.52 -0.92
CA ALA A 44 13.08 -1.25 -0.82
C ALA A 44 13.06 -0.72 0.63
N THR A 45 12.80 -1.58 1.61
CA THR A 45 12.81 -1.23 3.03
C THR A 45 14.16 -0.69 3.46
N VAL A 46 15.26 -1.37 3.12
CA VAL A 46 16.62 -0.91 3.45
C VAL A 46 16.91 0.44 2.77
N ALA A 47 16.56 0.58 1.49
CA ALA A 47 16.76 1.82 0.73
C ALA A 47 15.92 3.00 1.27
N LEU A 48 14.72 2.74 1.78
CA LEU A 48 13.85 3.75 2.39
C LEU A 48 14.32 4.09 3.81
N ALA A 49 14.64 3.09 4.64
CA ALA A 49 15.06 3.28 6.02
C ALA A 49 16.39 4.06 6.14
N THR A 50 17.27 3.95 5.15
CA THR A 50 18.55 4.68 5.09
C THR A 50 18.42 6.15 4.67
N ARG A 51 17.24 6.59 4.20
CA ARG A 51 17.03 7.97 3.73
C ARG A 51 16.46 8.87 4.81
N ARG A 52 17.14 10.00 5.07
CA ARG A 52 16.66 11.03 6.01
C ARG A 52 15.29 11.55 5.60
N GLY A 53 14.33 11.52 6.52
CA GLY A 53 12.95 11.98 6.30
C GLY A 53 11.98 10.90 5.82
N ALA A 54 12.46 9.77 5.29
CA ALA A 54 11.58 8.70 4.81
C ALA A 54 10.73 8.09 5.95
N LEU A 55 11.28 7.97 7.17
CA LEU A 55 10.56 7.45 8.33
C LEU A 55 9.35 8.31 8.73
N ARG A 56 9.32 9.60 8.39
CA ARG A 56 8.13 10.45 8.61
C ARG A 56 6.95 10.06 7.72
N CYS A 57 7.22 9.28 6.67
CA CYS A 57 6.25 8.83 5.67
C CYS A 57 5.80 7.37 5.92
N LEU A 58 6.12 6.79 7.09
CA LEU A 58 5.64 5.47 7.53
C LEU A 58 4.12 5.26 7.45
N PRO A 59 3.23 6.29 7.56
CA PRO A 59 1.80 6.10 7.30
C PRO A 59 1.47 5.48 5.95
N GLY A 60 2.38 5.53 4.96
CA GLY A 60 2.26 4.78 3.71
C GLY A 60 2.05 3.28 3.95
N LEU A 61 2.65 2.70 5.00
CA LEU A 61 2.46 1.30 5.37
C LEU A 61 1.03 0.96 5.79
N ILE A 62 0.27 1.93 6.33
CA ILE A 62 -1.16 1.70 6.64
C ILE A 62 -1.93 1.53 5.34
N SER A 63 -1.55 2.27 4.29
CA SER A 63 -2.20 2.19 2.99
C SER A 63 -1.86 0.91 2.22
N SER A 64 -0.89 0.11 2.67
CA SER A 64 -0.37 -1.07 1.95
C SER A 64 -1.45 -2.08 1.54
N ALA A 65 -2.44 -2.33 2.40
CA ALA A 65 -3.44 -3.35 2.13
C ALA A 65 -4.43 -2.93 1.02
N SER A 66 -4.49 -1.65 0.67
CA SER A 66 -5.36 -1.16 -0.40
C SER A 66 -5.04 -1.79 -1.76
N LEU A 67 -3.76 -1.93 -2.12
CA LEU A 67 -3.34 -2.49 -3.42
C LEU A 67 -3.74 -3.96 -3.60
N PRO A 68 -3.43 -4.89 -2.66
CA PRO A 68 -3.94 -6.25 -2.73
C PRO A 68 -5.47 -6.33 -2.77
N LEU A 69 -6.18 -5.47 -2.02
CA LEU A 69 -7.64 -5.43 -2.02
C LEU A 69 -8.21 -4.96 -3.37
N PHE A 70 -7.61 -3.97 -4.00
CA PHE A 70 -7.98 -3.53 -5.35
C PHE A 70 -7.69 -4.60 -6.40
N LEU A 71 -6.57 -5.32 -6.27
CA LEU A 71 -6.26 -6.45 -7.14
C LEU A 71 -7.33 -7.55 -6.99
N LEU A 72 -7.69 -7.92 -5.76
CA LEU A 72 -8.75 -8.89 -5.51
C LEU A 72 -10.11 -8.42 -6.03
N THR A 73 -10.43 -7.14 -5.88
CA THR A 73 -11.64 -6.53 -6.44
C THR A 73 -11.68 -6.71 -7.96
N TYR A 74 -10.57 -6.41 -8.65
CA TYR A 74 -10.46 -6.54 -10.09
C TYR A 74 -10.59 -7.99 -10.56
N LEU A 75 -10.00 -8.93 -9.81
CA LEU A 75 -10.08 -10.36 -10.10
C LEU A 75 -11.48 -10.93 -9.85
N ASN A 76 -12.22 -10.42 -8.86
CA ASN A 76 -13.58 -10.85 -8.52
C ASN A 76 -14.66 -9.94 -9.11
N ARG A 77 -14.35 -9.18 -10.18
CA ARG A 77 -15.28 -8.20 -10.77
C ARG A 77 -16.58 -8.79 -11.29
N GLU A 78 -16.56 -10.08 -11.63
CA GLU A 78 -17.72 -10.83 -12.12
C GLU A 78 -18.76 -11.10 -11.00
N GLY A 79 -18.37 -10.87 -9.74
CA GLY A 79 -19.20 -11.08 -8.57
C GLY A 79 -19.04 -12.48 -7.95
N PRO A 80 -19.79 -12.76 -6.88
CA PRO A 80 -19.81 -14.08 -6.27
C PRO A 80 -20.52 -15.11 -7.16
N GLY A 81 -20.01 -16.33 -7.20
CA GLY A 81 -20.59 -17.45 -7.95
C GLY A 81 -19.63 -18.13 -8.93
N THR A 82 -20.10 -19.19 -9.58
CA THR A 82 -19.29 -19.97 -10.54
C THR A 82 -19.46 -19.42 -11.95
N HIS A 83 -18.38 -18.92 -12.53
CA HIS A 83 -18.34 -18.44 -13.91
C HIS A 83 -17.53 -19.41 -14.76
N CYS A 84 -18.18 -20.04 -15.75
CA CYS A 84 -17.52 -20.95 -16.67
C CYS A 84 -17.29 -20.26 -18.02
N THR A 85 -16.03 -20.23 -18.45
CA THR A 85 -15.67 -19.77 -19.79
C THR A 85 -15.39 -20.98 -20.67
N ALA A 86 -16.06 -21.07 -21.81
CA ALA A 86 -15.82 -22.11 -22.81
C ALA A 86 -14.68 -21.67 -23.73
N SER A 87 -13.68 -22.53 -23.90
CA SER A 87 -12.57 -22.31 -24.83
C SER A 87 -12.41 -23.52 -25.76
N ALA A 88 -11.81 -23.31 -26.94
CA ALA A 88 -11.75 -24.33 -28.00
C ALA A 88 -11.05 -25.65 -27.58
N GLY A 89 -10.26 -25.63 -26.50
CA GLY A 89 -9.60 -26.81 -25.92
C GLY A 89 -10.21 -27.34 -24.62
N GLY A 90 -11.36 -26.82 -24.18
CA GLY A 90 -11.99 -27.14 -22.90
C GLY A 90 -12.46 -25.88 -22.15
N GLY A 91 -13.47 -26.01 -21.29
CA GLY A 91 -13.96 -24.92 -20.45
C GLY A 91 -13.30 -24.89 -19.07
N SER A 92 -13.07 -23.70 -18.51
CA SER A 92 -12.64 -23.52 -17.13
C SER A 92 -13.70 -22.78 -16.33
N CYS A 93 -14.04 -23.29 -15.16
CA CYS A 93 -14.91 -22.63 -14.21
C CYS A 93 -14.07 -21.99 -13.11
N THR A 94 -14.31 -20.70 -12.86
CA THR A 94 -13.72 -19.93 -11.76
C THR A 94 -14.80 -19.54 -10.77
N GLU A 95 -14.51 -19.70 -9.50
CA GLU A 95 -15.43 -19.36 -8.41
C GLU A 95 -15.07 -18.00 -7.82
N GLY A 96 -16.01 -17.07 -7.86
CA GLY A 96 -15.92 -15.79 -7.15
C GLY A 96 -16.29 -16.00 -5.68
N LEU A 97 -15.31 -15.85 -4.78
CA LEU A 97 -15.52 -16.11 -3.35
C LEU A 97 -16.11 -14.93 -2.57
N LEU A 98 -15.85 -13.68 -2.99
CA LEU A 98 -16.24 -12.47 -2.26
C LEU A 98 -16.88 -11.42 -3.16
N ASP A 99 -17.79 -10.63 -2.59
CA ASP A 99 -18.37 -9.46 -3.25
C ASP A 99 -17.30 -8.38 -3.52
N PRO A 100 -17.04 -8.02 -4.80
CA PRO A 100 -16.01 -7.06 -5.16
C PRO A 100 -16.25 -5.68 -4.55
N TRP A 101 -17.50 -5.27 -4.32
CA TRP A 101 -17.81 -3.94 -3.78
C TRP A 101 -17.38 -3.80 -2.33
N ILE A 102 -17.48 -4.86 -1.54
CA ILE A 102 -17.02 -4.87 -0.15
C ILE A 102 -15.49 -4.72 -0.12
N LEU A 103 -14.78 -5.48 -0.95
CA LEU A 103 -13.33 -5.39 -1.07
C LEU A 103 -12.88 -3.99 -1.51
N LEU A 104 -13.60 -3.39 -2.47
CA LEU A 104 -13.33 -2.04 -2.93
C LEU A 104 -13.52 -1.01 -1.81
N ALA A 105 -14.63 -1.10 -1.07
CA ALA A 105 -14.94 -0.19 0.02
C ALA A 105 -13.87 -0.26 1.13
N VAL A 106 -13.45 -1.47 1.52
CA VAL A 106 -12.38 -1.67 2.50
C VAL A 106 -11.06 -1.13 1.98
N GLY A 107 -10.71 -1.40 0.71
CA GLY A 107 -9.48 -0.90 0.09
C GLY A 107 -9.41 0.62 0.07
N LEU A 108 -10.52 1.29 -0.29
CA LEU A 108 -10.65 2.75 -0.26
C LEU A 108 -10.52 3.31 1.15
N LEU A 109 -11.16 2.66 2.14
CA LEU A 109 -11.11 3.11 3.53
C LEU A 109 -9.70 3.03 4.10
N VAL A 110 -8.97 1.94 3.85
CA VAL A 110 -7.59 1.76 4.30
C VAL A 110 -6.65 2.77 3.64
N LEU A 111 -6.80 3.01 2.32
CA LEU A 111 -6.04 4.02 1.60
C LEU A 111 -6.31 5.43 2.16
N ALA A 112 -7.59 5.78 2.33
CA ALA A 112 -8.00 7.07 2.86
C ALA A 112 -7.48 7.30 4.29
N ALA A 113 -7.50 6.27 5.13
CA ALA A 113 -6.99 6.34 6.50
C ALA A 113 -5.48 6.65 6.53
N GLY A 114 -4.68 5.98 5.69
CA GLY A 114 -3.24 6.22 5.61
C GLY A 114 -2.90 7.60 5.05
N VAL A 115 -3.61 8.05 4.01
CA VAL A 115 -3.47 9.41 3.45
C VAL A 115 -3.86 10.47 4.48
N ALA A 116 -4.99 10.30 5.17
CA ALA A 116 -5.44 11.24 6.20
C ALA A 116 -4.43 11.34 7.34
N LEU A 117 -3.85 10.23 7.79
CA LEU A 117 -2.80 10.22 8.81
C LEU A 117 -1.54 10.93 8.33
N PHE A 118 -1.10 10.66 7.10
CA PHE A 118 0.05 11.33 6.48
C PHE A 118 -0.13 12.85 6.44
N LEU A 119 -1.29 13.32 5.99
CA LEU A 119 -1.62 14.74 5.96
C LEU A 119 -1.66 15.35 7.36
N ARG A 120 -2.22 14.64 8.36
CA ARG A 120 -2.23 15.12 9.76
C ARG A 120 -0.83 15.25 10.33
N ILE A 121 0.07 14.30 10.07
CA ILE A 121 1.45 14.34 10.56
C ILE A 121 2.23 15.47 9.90
N ARG A 122 2.03 15.69 8.60
CA ARG A 122 2.68 16.80 7.86
C ARG A 122 2.20 18.17 8.28
N ARG A 123 0.94 18.29 8.72
CA ARG A 123 0.35 19.55 9.18
C ARG A 123 0.76 19.96 10.58
N ARG A 124 1.40 19.10 11.39
CA ARG A 124 1.84 19.47 12.75
C ARG A 124 2.97 20.51 12.66
N PRO A 125 2.72 21.78 13.01
CA PRO A 125 3.78 22.77 13.09
C PRO A 125 4.74 22.32 14.20
N ALA A 126 6.04 22.45 13.98
CA ALA A 126 6.98 22.39 15.09
C ALA A 126 6.63 23.56 16.01
N VAL A 127 5.97 23.27 17.14
CA VAL A 127 5.86 24.23 18.24
C VAL A 127 7.27 24.37 18.80
N THR A 128 8.09 25.19 18.15
CA THR A 128 9.33 25.70 18.73
C THR A 128 8.95 26.67 19.84
N GLY A 129 8.78 26.13 21.04
CA GLY A 129 8.89 26.92 22.26
C GLY A 129 10.31 27.47 22.32
N VAL A 130 10.46 28.76 22.10
CA VAL A 130 11.71 29.47 22.39
C VAL A 130 11.78 29.68 23.91
N PRO A 131 12.89 29.32 24.59
CA PRO A 131 13.05 29.46 26.03
C PRO A 131 13.26 30.93 26.40
N SER A 132 12.46 31.45 27.35
CA SER A 132 12.71 32.75 27.96
C SER A 132 13.81 32.63 29.01
N HIS A 133 15.07 32.85 28.59
CA HIS A 133 16.13 33.27 29.50
C HIS A 133 16.30 34.78 29.37
N SER A 134 16.16 35.52 30.47
CA SER A 134 16.97 36.70 30.86
C SER A 134 16.31 37.49 32.01
N PRO A 135 17.05 38.33 32.75
CA PRO A 135 18.50 38.37 33.00
C PRO A 135 18.89 37.99 34.44
#